data_AF-A0A812QKZ6-F1
#
_entry.id   AF-A0A812QKZ6-F1
#
_cell.length_a   1.000
_cell.length_b   1.000
_cell.length_c   1.000
_cell.angle_alpha   90.00
_cell.angle_beta   90.00
_cell.angle_gamma   90.00
#
_symmetry.space_group_name_H-M   'P 1'
#
loop_
_entity.id
_entity.type
_entity.pdbx_description
1 polymer ?
#
loop_
_entity_poly.entity_id
_entity_poly.type
_entity_poly.pdbx_seq_one_letter_code
_entity_poly.pdbx_strand_id
1 'polypeptide(L)'
;MKMFLTVEYEKPDPDLHTELFCKYPYPFEQFPVERRQISSFGDVDGPEIAVQMLLSHLFPFRTAKFYFGDVCRETTNFILISETIEFSKRGRIEKGKVVEQIDYGPYQVS
;
A
#
# COMPACT_ATOMS: atom_id res chain seq x y z
N MET A 1 2.80 2.00 -9.84
CA MET A 1 4.17 1.68 -9.35
C MET A 1 4.19 1.63 -7.83
N LYS A 2 5.22 0.99 -7.25
CA LYS A 2 5.33 0.74 -5.80
C LYS A 2 6.77 0.99 -5.35
N MET A 3 6.95 1.55 -4.16
CA MET A 3 8.25 1.67 -3.50
C MET A 3 8.10 1.54 -1.98
N PHE A 4 9.20 1.21 -1.31
CA PHE A 4 9.31 1.30 0.15
C PHE A 4 10.06 2.57 0.52
N LEU A 5 9.63 3.19 1.62
CA LEU A 5 10.24 4.38 2.20
C LEU A 5 10.61 4.07 3.64
N THR A 6 11.88 4.23 3.98
CA THR A 6 12.34 4.20 5.36
C THR A 6 12.47 5.63 5.85
N VAL A 7 11.75 5.97 6.92
CA VAL A 7 11.72 7.32 7.49
C VAL A 7 12.25 7.34 8.91
N GLU A 8 12.96 8.41 9.25
CA GLU A 8 13.39 8.71 10.62
C GLU A 8 12.62 9.93 11.11
N TYR A 9 11.94 9.79 12.25
CA TYR A 9 11.20 10.88 12.86
C TYR A 9 12.08 11.59 13.88
N GLU A 10 11.95 12.91 13.97
CA GLU A 10 12.66 13.73 14.96
C GLU A 10 12.39 13.27 16.40
N LYS A 11 11.16 12.78 16.67
CA LYS A 11 10.77 12.21 17.95
C LYS A 11 10.26 10.78 17.72
N PRO A 12 10.82 9.78 18.41
CA PRO A 12 10.32 8.42 18.31
C PRO A 12 8.91 8.34 18.90
N ASP A 13 8.00 7.74 18.15
CA ASP A 13 6.61 7.51 18.55
C ASP A 13 6.22 6.08 18.17
N PRO A 14 5.77 5.24 19.13
CA PRO A 14 5.41 3.85 18.86
C PRO A 14 4.21 3.70 17.90
N ASP A 15 3.39 4.74 17.73
CA ASP A 15 2.26 4.73 16.80
C ASP A 15 2.68 5.13 15.36
N LEU A 16 3.95 5.51 15.15
CA LEU A 16 4.49 5.90 13.85
C LEU A 16 5.40 4.80 13.27
N HIS A 17 4.98 4.24 12.14
CA HIS A 17 5.77 3.31 11.34
C HIS A 17 6.94 4.03 10.66
N THR A 18 8.11 3.39 10.69
CA THR A 18 9.31 3.83 9.99
C THR A 18 9.44 3.24 8.59
N GLU A 19 8.87 2.05 8.37
CA GLU A 19 8.81 1.39 7.07
C GLU A 19 7.44 1.64 6.43
N LEU A 20 7.42 2.52 5.43
CA LEU A 20 6.21 2.93 4.73
C LEU A 20 6.16 2.35 3.32
N PHE A 21 4.95 2.14 2.83
CA PHE A 21 4.69 1.69 1.48
C PHE A 21 4.09 2.84 0.67
N CYS A 22 4.67 3.10 -0.50
CA CYS A 22 4.23 4.19 -1.37
C CYS A 22 3.80 3.65 -2.74
N LYS A 23 2.60 4.06 -3.16
CA LYS A 23 2.10 3.92 -4.52
C LYS A 23 2.14 5.25 -5.23
N TYR A 24 2.46 5.18 -6.52
CA TYR A 24 2.54 6.33 -7.41
C TYR A 24 2.30 5.86 -8.86
N PRO A 25 1.97 6.76 -9.81
CA PRO A 25 1.63 6.37 -11.16
C PRO A 25 2.83 5.78 -11.92
N TYR A 26 2.52 5.14 -13.04
CA TYR A 26 3.56 4.85 -14.02
C TYR A 26 4.13 6.14 -14.63
N PRO A 27 5.45 6.22 -14.89
CA PRO A 27 6.01 7.33 -15.64
C PRO A 27 5.45 7.32 -17.06
N PHE A 28 4.85 8.44 -17.48
CA PHE A 28 4.09 8.53 -18.72
C PHE A 28 4.98 8.29 -19.95
N GLU A 29 6.23 8.74 -19.90
CA GLU A 29 7.20 8.64 -20.99
C GLU A 29 7.58 7.19 -21.32
N GLN A 30 7.51 6.30 -20.33
CA GLN A 30 7.92 4.90 -20.46
C GLN A 30 6.72 3.97 -20.66
N PHE A 31 5.58 4.28 -20.02
CA PHE A 31 4.39 3.42 -19.99
C PHE A 31 3.10 4.21 -20.26
N PRO A 32 2.97 4.84 -21.45
CA PRO A 32 1.86 5.75 -21.74
C PRO A 32 0.51 5.03 -21.81
N VAL A 33 0.49 3.75 -22.23
CA VAL A 33 -0.76 2.98 -22.37
C VAL A 33 -1.30 2.60 -21.00
N GLU A 34 -0.46 2.01 -20.15
CA GLU A 34 -0.79 1.59 -18.79
C GLU A 34 -1.19 2.79 -17.94
N ARG A 35 -0.43 3.89 -18.04
CA ARG A 35 -0.74 5.14 -17.35
C ARG A 35 -2.12 5.68 -17.72
N ARG A 36 -2.47 5.65 -19.00
CA ARG A 36 -3.78 6.12 -19.50
C ARG A 36 -4.92 5.19 -19.08
N GLN A 37 -4.70 3.88 -19.17
CA GLN A 37 -5.71 2.88 -18.78
C GLN A 37 -6.06 2.97 -17.29
N ILE A 38 -5.06 3.05 -16.42
CA ILE A 38 -5.24 3.00 -14.97
C ILE A 38 -5.80 4.33 -14.45
N SER A 39 -5.12 5.43 -14.77
CA SER A 39 -5.39 6.70 -14.10
C SER A 39 -6.31 7.64 -14.86
N SER A 40 -6.46 7.49 -16.19
CA SER A 40 -7.35 8.35 -16.99
C SER A 40 -8.68 7.69 -17.30
N PHE A 41 -8.67 6.41 -17.71
CA PHE A 41 -9.89 5.69 -18.07
C PHE A 41 -10.49 4.92 -16.90
N GLY A 42 -9.66 4.23 -16.13
CA GLY A 42 -10.10 3.46 -14.96
C GLY A 42 -10.37 4.32 -13.74
N ASP A 43 -9.69 5.46 -13.60
CA ASP A 43 -9.72 6.34 -12.44
C ASP A 43 -9.68 5.56 -11.12
N VAL A 44 -8.78 4.57 -11.03
CA VAL A 44 -8.72 3.69 -9.85
C VAL A 44 -8.00 4.33 -8.67
N ASP A 45 -7.20 5.36 -8.95
CA ASP A 45 -6.31 6.01 -7.98
C ASP A 45 -7.09 6.91 -7.01
N GLY A 46 -8.05 7.69 -7.52
CA GLY A 46 -8.89 8.58 -6.72
C GLY A 46 -9.74 7.84 -5.67
N PRO A 47 -10.53 6.82 -6.06
CA PRO A 47 -11.29 5.99 -5.14
C PRO A 47 -10.40 5.29 -4.10
N GLU A 48 -9.22 4.80 -4.48
CA GLU A 48 -8.30 4.16 -3.53
C GLU A 48 -7.87 5.13 -2.42
N ILE A 49 -7.45 6.34 -2.78
CA ILE A 49 -7.05 7.38 -1.82
C ILE A 49 -8.26 7.80 -0.95
N ALA A 50 -9.42 8.02 -1.57
CA ALA A 50 -10.62 8.41 -0.85
C ALA A 50 -11.06 7.36 0.17
N VAL A 51 -11.01 6.07 -0.18
CA VAL A 51 -11.35 4.98 0.75
C VAL A 51 -10.39 4.94 1.94
N GLN A 52 -9.08 5.03 1.71
CA GLN A 52 -8.12 5.01 2.83
C GLN A 52 -8.23 6.25 3.72
N MET A 53 -8.42 7.42 3.13
CA MET A 53 -8.52 8.68 3.87
C MET A 53 -9.84 8.80 4.66
N LEU A 54 -10.96 8.38 4.07
CA LEU A 54 -12.30 8.68 4.62
C LEU A 54 -13.00 7.48 5.23
N LEU A 55 -12.74 6.26 4.74
CA LEU A 55 -13.55 5.09 5.07
C LEU A 55 -12.77 4.01 5.83
N SER A 56 -11.46 4.17 6.02
CA SER A 56 -10.59 3.21 6.73
C SER A 56 -11.12 2.83 8.11
N HIS A 57 -11.71 3.79 8.84
CA HIS A 57 -12.28 3.61 10.16
C HIS A 57 -13.63 2.85 10.19
N LEU A 58 -14.29 2.68 9.04
CA LEU A 58 -15.58 1.98 8.95
C LEU A 58 -15.42 0.48 8.71
N PHE A 59 -14.23 0.02 8.33
CA PHE A 59 -14.00 -1.40 8.07
C PHE A 59 -13.97 -2.20 9.39
N PRO A 60 -14.60 -3.39 9.44
CA PRO A 60 -14.62 -4.23 10.65
C PRO A 60 -13.31 -4.99 10.87
N PHE A 61 -12.22 -4.56 10.25
CA PHE A 61 -10.88 -5.15 10.33
C PHE A 61 -9.83 -4.06 10.19
N ARG A 62 -8.60 -4.33 10.68
CA ARG A 62 -7.48 -3.39 10.52
C ARG A 62 -7.18 -3.19 9.04
N THR A 63 -7.17 -1.93 8.62
CA THR A 63 -6.68 -1.48 7.33
C THR A 63 -5.30 -0.83 7.49
N ALA A 64 -4.57 -0.67 6.38
CA ALA A 64 -3.29 0.03 6.40
C ALA A 64 -3.49 1.46 6.92
N LYS A 65 -2.76 1.86 7.96
CA LYS A 65 -2.73 3.24 8.43
C LYS A 65 -2.34 4.17 7.28
N PHE A 66 -3.23 5.11 6.97
CA PHE A 66 -3.01 6.16 5.98
C PHE A 66 -2.08 7.24 6.56
N TYR A 67 -1.03 7.59 5.82
CA TYR A 67 -0.10 8.66 6.18
C TYR A 67 -0.31 9.89 5.31
N PHE A 68 -0.37 9.69 4.01
CA PHE A 68 -0.53 10.78 3.05
C PHE A 68 -1.11 10.23 1.75
N GLY A 69 -1.92 11.04 1.07
CA GLY A 69 -2.38 10.70 -0.26
C GLY A 69 -3.00 11.90 -0.94
N ASP A 70 -2.68 12.09 -2.21
CA ASP A 70 -3.20 13.19 -3.01
C ASP A 70 -3.22 12.83 -4.51
N VAL A 71 -4.13 13.46 -5.24
CA VAL A 71 -4.27 13.33 -6.69
C VAL A 71 -4.26 14.73 -7.32
N CYS A 72 -3.24 15.00 -8.12
CA CYS A 72 -3.20 16.21 -8.93
C CYS A 72 -4.17 16.04 -10.11
N ARG A 73 -5.29 16.76 -10.10
CA ARG A 73 -6.32 16.69 -11.14
C ARG A 73 -5.84 17.14 -12.53
N GLU A 74 -4.85 18.04 -12.57
CA GLU A 74 -4.31 18.58 -13.83
C GLU A 74 -3.43 17.56 -14.56
N THR A 75 -2.57 16.86 -13.80
CA THR A 75 -1.60 15.92 -14.37
C THR A 75 -2.04 14.47 -14.24
N THR A 76 -3.11 14.20 -13.48
CA THR A 76 -3.56 12.87 -13.03
C THR A 76 -2.49 12.09 -12.26
N ASN A 77 -1.42 12.76 -11.81
CA ASN A 77 -0.43 12.13 -10.95
C ASN A 77 -1.02 11.98 -9.56
N PHE A 78 -0.59 10.93 -8.86
CA PHE A 78 -1.01 10.69 -7.49
C PHE A 78 0.15 10.17 -6.66
N ILE A 79 -0.02 10.26 -5.36
CA ILE A 79 0.81 9.56 -4.40
C ILE A 79 -0.08 9.04 -3.30
N LEU A 80 0.23 7.84 -2.81
CA LEU A 80 -0.42 7.25 -1.65
C LEU A 80 0.65 6.60 -0.79
N ILE A 81 0.78 7.05 0.46
CA ILE A 81 1.71 6.56 1.46
C ILE A 81 0.89 5.96 2.60
N SER A 82 1.16 4.69 2.89
CA SER A 82 0.53 3.94 3.96
C SER A 82 1.56 3.21 4.81
N GLU A 83 1.13 2.66 5.95
CA GLU A 83 1.95 1.67 6.66
C GLU A 83 2.28 0.48 5.75
N THR A 84 3.43 -0.14 6.00
CA THR A 84 3.73 -1.46 5.44
C THR A 84 3.02 -2.52 6.28
N ILE A 85 2.19 -3.35 5.63
CA ILE A 85 1.56 -4.49 6.29
C ILE A 85 2.44 -5.72 6.10
N GLU A 86 2.89 -6.30 7.22
CA GLU A 86 3.50 -7.62 7.20
C GLU A 86 2.45 -8.68 6.89
N PHE A 87 2.70 -9.47 5.86
CA PHE A 87 1.85 -10.62 5.58
C PHE A 87 1.98 -11.65 6.71
N SER A 88 0.84 -12.18 7.16
CA SER A 88 0.84 -13.29 8.11
C SER A 88 1.64 -14.45 7.52
N LYS A 89 2.64 -14.94 8.26
CA LYS A 89 3.41 -16.14 7.90
C LYS A 89 2.43 -17.31 7.72
N ARG A 90 2.32 -17.84 6.49
CA ARG A 90 1.51 -19.02 6.23
C ARG A 90 2.23 -20.26 6.74
N GLY A 91 1.46 -21.15 7.35
CA GLY A 91 1.96 -22.38 7.92
C GLY A 91 0.85 -23.30 8.40
N ARG A 92 1.18 -24.57 8.66
CA ARG A 92 0.20 -25.53 9.20
C ARG A 92 -0.13 -25.12 10.64
N ILE A 93 -1.38 -24.74 10.91
CA ILE A 93 -1.84 -24.38 12.25
C ILE A 93 -2.37 -25.65 12.92
N GLU A 94 -1.70 -26.15 13.96
CA GLU A 94 -2.28 -27.16 14.86
C GLU A 94 -2.49 -26.56 16.25
N LYS A 95 -3.70 -26.74 16.80
CA LYS A 95 -4.09 -26.22 18.12
C LYS A 95 -3.78 -24.72 18.31
N GLY A 96 -3.97 -23.92 17.27
CA GLY A 96 -3.78 -22.46 17.30
C GLY A 96 -2.32 -22.00 17.28
N LYS A 97 -1.35 -22.89 17.03
CA LYS A 97 0.07 -22.56 16.85
C LYS A 97 0.52 -22.93 15.45
N VAL A 98 1.34 -22.08 14.84
CA VAL A 98 1.98 -22.32 13.54
C VAL A 98 3.08 -23.37 13.75
N VAL A 99 2.90 -24.57 13.20
CA VAL A 99 3.78 -25.74 13.40
C VAL A 99 4.81 -25.87 12.28
N GLU A 100 4.51 -25.34 11.09
CA GLU A 100 5.38 -25.44 9.92
C GLU A 100 5.36 -24.13 9.17
N GLN A 101 6.52 -23.46 9.06
CA GLN A 101 6.64 -22.15 8.39
C GLN A 101 7.00 -22.38 6.93
N ILE A 102 6.15 -21.89 6.01
CA ILE A 102 6.49 -21.86 4.59
C ILE A 102 7.00 -20.44 4.29
N ASP A 103 8.32 -20.29 4.20
CA ASP A 103 8.93 -19.06 3.70
C ASP A 103 8.86 -19.07 2.17
N TYR A 104 8.01 -18.21 1.63
CA TYR A 104 7.98 -17.95 0.20
C TYR A 104 9.01 -16.86 -0.12
N GLY A 105 9.78 -17.09 -1.19
CA GLY A 105 10.55 -16.01 -1.81
C GLY A 105 9.62 -14.94 -2.39
N PRO A 106 10.11 -13.71 -2.61
CA PRO A 106 9.32 -12.65 -3.23
C PRO A 106 8.72 -13.13 -4.57
N TYR A 107 7.42 -12.86 -4.77
CA TYR A 107 6.62 -13.20 -5.96
C TYR A 107 6.28 -14.69 -6.19
N GLN A 108 6.51 -15.58 -5.22
CA GLN A 108 5.93 -16.93 -5.28
C GLN A 108 4.48 -16.91 -4.78
N VAL A 109 3.53 -17.01 -5.70
CA VAL A 109 2.11 -17.26 -5.38
C VAL A 109 1.78 -18.67 -5.87
N SER A 110 1.28 -19.52 -4.98
CA SER A 110 0.85 -20.91 -5.25
C SER A 110 -0.31 -20.97 -6.23
#